data_AF-A0A932F4R3-F1
#
_entry.id   AF-A0A932F4R3-F1
#
_cell.length_a   1.000
_cell.length_b   1.000
_cell.length_c   1.000
_cell.angle_alpha   90.00
_cell.angle_beta   90.00
_cell.angle_gamma   90.00
#
_symmetry.space_group_name_H-M   'P 1'
#
loop_
_entity.id
_entity.type
_entity.pdbx_description
1 polymer ?
#
loop_
_entity_poly.entity_id
_entity_poly.type
_entity_poly.pdbx_seq_one_letter_code
_entity_poly.pdbx_strand_id
1 'polypeptide(L)' 'MGAPVSRGETTESLAPTAPESTQPPQPWKALCLLARLHHIAADPESLVHARGLSPSVPATDDELLGAAK' A
#
# COMPACT_ATOMS: atom_id res chain seq x y z
N MET A 1 -19.29 30.13 -39.74
CA MET A 1 -18.23 30.29 -38.71
C MET A 1 -18.92 30.45 -37.38
N GLY A 2 -18.99 29.38 -36.59
CA GLY A 2 -19.64 29.36 -35.28
C GLY A 2 -18.64 28.87 -34.23
N ALA A 3 -18.62 29.55 -33.09
CA ALA A 3 -17.99 29.16 -31.84
C ALA A 3 -18.82 29.78 -30.70
N PRO A 4 -18.64 29.40 -29.43
CA PRO A 4 -18.46 28.07 -28.83
C PRO A 4 -19.43 27.85 -27.64
N VAL A 5 -19.77 26.61 -27.25
CA VAL A 5 -20.34 26.37 -25.90
C VAL A 5 -19.81 25.09 -25.25
N SER A 6 -19.21 25.29 -24.09
CA SER A 6 -18.84 24.30 -23.09
C SER A 6 -20.02 23.43 -22.69
N ARG A 7 -19.80 22.12 -22.59
CA ARG A 7 -20.69 21.24 -21.84
C ARG A 7 -19.88 20.57 -20.73
N GLY A 8 -19.96 21.17 -19.56
CA GLY A 8 -19.57 20.51 -18.33
C GLY A 8 -20.53 19.36 -18.08
N GLU A 9 -19.98 18.15 -17.98
CA GLU A 9 -20.66 17.02 -17.36
C GLU A 9 -19.77 16.59 -16.20
N THR A 10 -20.03 17.24 -15.07
CA THR A 10 -19.59 16.90 -13.73
C THR A 10 -20.11 15.49 -13.43
N THR A 11 -19.28 14.47 -13.63
CA THR A 11 -19.47 13.21 -12.89
C THR A 11 -18.66 13.33 -11.62
N GLU A 12 -19.30 13.93 -10.63
CA GLU A 12 -19.05 13.65 -9.22
C GLU A 12 -19.20 12.14 -9.04
N SER A 13 -18.10 11.42 -8.82
CA SER A 13 -18.15 10.03 -8.40
C SER A 13 -17.10 9.82 -7.32
N LEU A 14 -17.56 10.09 -6.11
CA LEU A 14 -17.05 9.63 -4.82
C LEU A 14 -15.54 9.69 -4.67
N ALA A 15 -15.06 10.81 -4.13
CA ALA A 15 -13.86 10.80 -3.32
C ALA A 15 -13.96 9.61 -2.35
N PRO A 16 -12.99 8.68 -2.32
CA PRO A 16 -12.95 7.69 -1.26
C PRO A 16 -12.69 8.47 0.02
N THR A 17 -13.72 8.72 0.82
CA THR A 17 -13.57 8.92 2.26
C THR A 17 -13.06 7.60 2.80
N ALA A 18 -11.75 7.37 2.64
CA ALA A 18 -11.09 6.23 3.22
C ALA A 18 -11.39 6.30 4.71
N PRO A 19 -11.97 5.24 5.32
CA PRO A 19 -12.11 5.22 6.76
C PRO A 19 -10.71 5.45 7.31
N GLU A 20 -10.57 6.45 8.19
CA GLU A 20 -9.38 6.70 8.99
C GLU A 20 -9.24 5.53 9.97
N SER A 21 -8.97 4.37 9.38
CA SER A 21 -8.73 3.13 10.08
C SER A 21 -7.41 3.38 10.75
N THR A 22 -7.46 3.62 12.05
CA THR A 22 -6.32 3.39 12.94
C THR A 22 -6.03 1.89 12.90
N GLN A 23 -5.58 1.42 11.74
CA GLN A 23 -5.18 0.06 11.52
C GLN A 23 -3.90 -0.08 12.31
N PRO A 24 -3.76 -1.15 13.12
CA PRO A 24 -2.53 -1.39 13.83
C PRO A 24 -1.37 -1.36 12.84
N PRO A 25 -0.18 -0.87 13.27
CA PRO A 25 0.97 -0.77 12.41
C PRO A 25 1.23 -2.13 11.76
N GLN A 26 1.22 -2.16 10.43
CA GLN A 26 1.51 -3.34 9.61
C GLN A 26 2.93 -3.20 9.06
N PRO A 27 3.96 -3.59 9.82
CA PRO A 27 5.34 -3.34 9.45
C PRO A 27 5.72 -3.99 8.10
N TRP A 28 5.21 -5.19 7.82
CA TRP A 28 5.37 -5.85 6.51
C TRP A 28 4.87 -5.00 5.35
N LYS A 29 3.73 -4.34 5.52
CA LYS A 29 3.12 -3.51 4.49
C LYS A 29 3.93 -2.24 4.23
N ALA A 30 4.48 -1.64 5.29
CA ALA A 30 5.41 -0.52 5.19
C ALA A 30 6.69 -0.93 4.45
N LEU A 31 7.24 -2.10 4.76
CA LEU A 31 8.42 -2.65 4.07
C LEU A 31 8.15 -2.90 2.59
N CYS A 32 7.01 -3.51 2.23
CA CYS A 32 6.63 -3.71 0.84
C CYS A 32 6.45 -2.38 0.08
N LEU A 33 5.92 -1.35 0.73
CA LEU A 33 5.82 -0.02 0.13
C LEU A 33 7.20 0.57 -0.16
N LEU A 34 8.14 0.47 0.78
CA LEU A 34 9.52 0.91 0.57
C LEU A 34 10.18 0.13 -0.57
N ALA A 35 10.09 -1.20 -0.58
CA ALA A 35 10.63 -2.04 -1.65
C ALA A 35 10.06 -1.65 -3.02
N ARG A 36 8.75 -1.39 -3.11
CA ARG A 36 8.11 -0.93 -4.35
C ARG A 36 8.56 0.45 -4.79
N LEU A 37 8.84 1.37 -3.86
CA LEU A 37 9.46 2.66 -4.17
C LEU A 37 10.86 2.48 -4.80
N HIS A 38 11.58 1.44 -4.39
CA HIS A 38 12.85 1.02 -4.98
C HIS A 38 12.70 0.13 -6.24
N HIS A 39 11.49 0.01 -6.80
CA HIS A 39 11.15 -0.84 -7.95
C HIS A 39 11.37 -2.35 -7.72
N ILE A 40 11.28 -2.80 -6.47
CA ILE A 40 11.34 -4.23 -6.12
C ILE A 40 9.90 -4.74 -5.95
N ALA A 41 9.57 -5.86 -6.61
CA ALA A 41 8.30 -6.55 -6.41
C ALA A 41 8.31 -7.23 -5.03
N ALA A 42 7.67 -6.59 -4.05
CA ALA A 42 7.55 -7.09 -2.69
C ALA A 42 6.08 -7.31 -2.32
N ASP A 43 5.81 -8.50 -1.79
CA ASP A 43 4.49 -8.92 -1.31
C ASP A 43 4.60 -9.32 0.16
N PRO A 44 3.71 -8.82 1.03
CA PRO A 44 3.83 -9.04 2.47
C PRO A 44 3.64 -10.51 2.86
N GLU A 45 2.75 -11.25 2.17
CA GLU A 45 2.55 -12.68 2.45
C GLU A 45 3.79 -13.47 2.05
N SER A 46 4.36 -13.17 0.87
CA SER A 46 5.59 -13.80 0.39
C SER A 46 6.77 -13.57 1.34
N LEU A 47 6.91 -12.36 1.90
CA LEU A 47 7.97 -12.04 2.87
C LEU A 47 7.78 -12.78 4.20
N VAL A 48 6.54 -12.82 4.70
CA VAL A 48 6.18 -13.54 5.92
C VAL A 48 6.44 -15.04 5.75
N HIS A 49 6.02 -15.62 4.63
CA HIS A 49 6.23 -17.03 4.31
C HIS A 49 7.71 -17.37 4.12
N ALA A 50 8.47 -16.52 3.40
CA ALA A 50 9.91 -16.73 3.20
C ALA A 50 10.70 -16.71 4.52
N ARG A 51 10.15 -16.07 5.56
CA ARG A 51 10.70 -16.02 6.91
C ARG A 51 10.18 -17.12 7.83
N GLY A 52 9.21 -17.91 7.39
CA GLY A 52 8.55 -18.92 8.22
C GLY A 52 7.72 -18.32 9.35
N LEU A 53 7.30 -17.06 9.22
CA LEU A 53 6.51 -16.35 10.21
C LEU A 53 5.01 -16.52 9.95
N SER A 54 4.21 -16.31 10.99
CA SER A 54 2.75 -16.28 10.85
C SER A 54 2.28 -14.84 10.60
N PRO A 55 1.37 -14.60 9.63
CA PRO A 55 0.89 -13.26 9.28
C PRO A 55 0.09 -12.58 10.42
N SER A 56 -0.34 -13.35 11.44
CA SER A 56 -0.97 -12.81 12.65
C SER A 56 0.02 -12.34 13.72
N VAL A 57 1.31 -12.60 13.55
CA VAL A 57 2.35 -12.19 14.51
C VAL A 57 2.97 -10.87 14.03
N PRO A 58 3.05 -9.84 14.89
CA PRO A 58 3.75 -8.60 14.54
C PRO A 58 5.24 -8.91 14.28
N ALA A 59 5.77 -8.38 13.16
CA ALA A 59 7.20 -8.49 12.86
C ALA A 59 8.02 -7.73 13.91
N THR A 60 9.12 -8.33 14.34
CA THR A 60 10.17 -7.63 15.09
C THR A 60 11.06 -6.85 14.13
N ASP A 61 11.78 -5.85 14.64
CA ASP A 61 12.70 -5.04 13.84
C ASP A 61 13.81 -5.89 13.18
N ASP A 62 14.31 -6.93 13.86
CA ASP A 62 15.29 -7.88 13.29
C ASP A 62 14.76 -8.61 12.06
N GLU A 63 13.49 -9.03 12.07
CA GLU A 63 12.85 -9.71 10.94
C GLU A 63 12.66 -8.77 9.75
N LEU A 64 12.26 -7.52 10.01
CA LEU A 64 12.12 -6.48 8.99
C LEU A 64 13.47 -6.13 8.37
N LEU A 65 14.50 -5.92 9.20
CA LEU A 65 15.85 -5.60 8.74
C LEU A 65 16.44 -6.78 7.96
N GLY A 66 16.18 -8.01 8.40
CA GLY A 66 16.52 -9.21 7.67
C GLY A 66 15.88 -9.23 6.29
N ALA A 67 14.59 -8.88 6.18
CA ALA A 67 13.84 -8.88 4.92
C ALA A 67 14.22 -7.73 3.96
N ALA A 68 14.88 -6.68 4.46
CA ALA A 68 15.32 -5.53 3.65
C ALA A 68 16.74 -5.67 3.05
N LYS A 69 17.47 -6.74 3.37
CA LYS A 69 18.79 -7.04 2.77
C LYS A 69 18.66 -7.78 1.46
#